data_AF-A0A0G0T0V6-F1
#
_entry.id   AF-A0A0G0T0V6-F1
#
_cell.length_a   1.000
_cell.length_b   1.000
_cell.length_c   1.000
_cell.angle_alpha   90.00
_cell.angle_beta   90.00
_cell.angle_gamma   90.00
#
_symmetry.space_group_name_H-M   'P 1'
#
loop_
_entity.id
_entity.type
_entity.pdbx_description
1 polymer ?
#
loop_
_entity_poly.entity_id
_entity_poly.type
_entity_poly.pdbx_seq_one_letter_code
_entity_poly.pdbx_strand_id
1 'polypeptide(L)'
;MPKKNTTEDTVNNVIQTAVKDANDGIQPKQKISKFLGRVGYKKLSVIILVILAAGGIYGSYYFYTKYTAIKANPNLEAQKESERLVLALGRLMELPSGETPSIAAILDKEKLKDQPFFQAAENGDRLFTYNKAMIAILYRPSTNKIVNITQISVNQPQDLAEEAKEENKTPNSPQ
;
A
#
# COMPACT_ATOMS: atom_id res chain seq x y z
N MET A 1 -6.06 55.78 -69.25
CA MET A 1 -4.84 55.98 -68.43
C MET A 1 -5.07 55.34 -67.06
N PRO A 2 -4.33 54.31 -66.64
CA PRO A 2 -4.55 53.66 -65.35
C PRO A 2 -3.67 54.29 -64.26
N LYS A 3 -4.23 54.64 -63.09
CA LYS A 3 -3.46 54.94 -61.87
C LYS A 3 -3.53 53.72 -60.93
N LYS A 4 -2.33 53.22 -60.62
CA LYS A 4 -1.99 52.05 -59.80
C LYS A 4 -2.55 52.11 -58.39
N ASN A 5 -2.94 50.94 -57.89
CA ASN A 5 -3.19 50.60 -56.49
C ASN A 5 -2.06 51.10 -55.58
N THR A 6 -2.36 52.06 -54.70
CA THR A 6 -1.46 52.51 -53.61
C THR A 6 -1.84 51.90 -52.26
N THR A 7 -2.96 51.16 -52.17
CA THR A 7 -3.46 50.63 -50.91
C THR A 7 -2.97 49.20 -50.61
N GLU A 8 -2.66 48.39 -51.62
CA GLU A 8 -2.19 47.00 -51.40
C GLU A 8 -0.74 46.91 -50.91
N ASP A 9 0.14 47.81 -51.37
CA ASP A 9 1.56 47.78 -51.00
C ASP A 9 1.80 48.18 -49.53
N THR A 10 0.95 49.04 -48.96
CA THR A 10 1.06 49.43 -47.54
C THR A 10 0.61 48.30 -46.62
N VAL A 11 -0.44 47.56 -47.00
CA VAL A 11 -0.93 46.41 -46.20
C VAL A 11 0.11 45.28 -46.20
N ASN A 12 0.75 45.02 -47.35
CA ASN A 12 1.78 43.97 -47.43
C ASN A 12 3.04 44.30 -46.61
N ASN A 13 3.44 45.57 -46.53
CA ASN A 13 4.58 45.97 -45.69
C ASN A 13 4.27 45.92 -44.19
N VAL A 14 3.04 46.24 -43.79
CA VAL A 14 2.62 46.14 -42.38
C VAL A 14 2.53 44.67 -41.95
N ILE A 15 2.04 43.78 -42.82
CA ILE A 15 2.02 42.33 -42.54
C ILE A 15 3.44 41.77 -42.46
N GLN A 16 4.37 42.18 -43.33
CA GLN A 16 5.78 41.75 -43.21
C GLN A 16 6.46 42.26 -41.94
N THR A 17 6.10 43.46 -41.47
CA THR A 17 6.65 44.01 -40.22
C THR A 17 6.09 43.28 -39.00
N ALA A 18 4.78 42.99 -38.97
CA ALA A 18 4.15 42.28 -37.86
C ALA A 18 4.54 40.80 -37.76
N VAL A 19 4.82 40.12 -38.89
CA VAL A 19 5.29 38.73 -38.89
C VAL A 19 6.76 38.63 -38.45
N LYS A 20 7.57 39.67 -38.67
CA LYS A 20 8.98 39.71 -38.24
C LYS A 20 9.11 39.81 -36.71
N ASP A 21 8.21 40.55 -36.06
CA ASP A 21 8.23 40.74 -34.61
C ASP A 21 7.62 39.56 -33.84
N ALA A 22 6.78 38.75 -34.48
CA ALA A 22 6.20 37.54 -33.88
C ALA A 22 7.13 36.30 -33.94
N ASN A 23 8.19 36.33 -34.77
CA ASN A 23 9.18 35.26 -34.89
C ASN A 23 10.42 35.45 -33.99
N ASP A 24 10.42 36.48 -33.12
CA ASP A 24 11.49 36.72 -32.13
C ASP A 24 11.21 36.05 -30.77
N GLY A 25 10.20 35.18 -30.72
CA GLY A 25 9.97 34.23 -29.64
C GLY A 25 10.49 32.83 -30.03
N ILE A 26 11.44 32.31 -29.26
CA ILE A 26 12.05 30.96 -29.35
C ILE A 26 13.33 30.90 -30.22
N GLN A 27 14.31 31.74 -29.86
CA GLN A 27 15.69 31.24 -29.87
C GLN A 27 15.90 30.40 -28.60
N PRO A 28 16.15 29.08 -28.65
CA PRO A 28 16.69 28.39 -27.51
C PRO A 28 18.08 28.98 -27.28
N LYS A 29 18.20 29.93 -26.34
CA LYS A 29 19.49 30.38 -25.83
C LYS A 29 20.19 29.17 -25.23
N GLN A 30 20.95 28.46 -26.05
CA GLN A 30 21.98 27.51 -25.69
C GLN A 30 23.06 28.27 -24.89
N LYS A 31 22.76 28.59 -23.65
CA LYS A 31 23.74 29.11 -22.67
C LYS A 31 23.65 28.35 -21.36
N ILE A 32 23.29 27.06 -21.41
CA ILE A 32 23.41 26.15 -20.27
C ILE A 32 24.78 25.42 -20.30
N SER A 33 25.49 25.43 -21.43
CA SER A 33 26.72 24.64 -21.62
C SER A 33 27.99 25.22 -20.98
N LYS A 34 27.97 26.41 -20.37
CA LYS A 34 29.17 26.99 -19.73
C LYS A 34 29.30 26.72 -18.23
N PHE A 35 28.35 26.02 -17.61
CA PHE A 35 28.46 25.64 -16.19
C PHE A 35 28.85 24.16 -15.96
N LEU A 36 29.02 23.36 -17.03
CA LEU A 36 29.51 21.97 -16.95
C LEU A 36 30.98 21.81 -17.37
N GLY A 37 31.71 22.91 -17.62
CA GLY A 37 33.06 22.87 -18.17
C GLY A 37 34.15 23.18 -17.14
N ARG A 38 34.31 22.37 -16.08
CA ARG A 38 35.55 22.38 -15.24
C ARG A 38 35.72 21.25 -14.21
N VAL A 39 34.89 20.22 -14.22
CA VAL A 39 35.15 19.00 -13.43
C VAL A 39 35.39 17.86 -14.39
N GLY A 40 36.65 17.42 -14.50
CA GLY A 40 36.99 16.24 -15.29
C GLY A 40 36.10 15.06 -14.89
N TYR A 41 35.73 14.21 -15.83
CA TYR A 41 34.82 13.08 -15.63
C TYR A 41 35.19 12.19 -14.43
N LYS A 42 36.48 12.13 -14.05
CA LYS A 42 36.97 11.48 -12.82
C LYS A 42 36.43 12.17 -11.55
N LYS A 43 36.42 13.50 -11.50
CA LYS A 43 35.85 14.29 -10.38
C LYS A 43 34.32 14.22 -10.37
N LEU A 44 33.67 14.22 -11.54
CA LEU A 44 32.22 14.06 -11.63
C LEU A 44 31.77 12.67 -11.18
N SER A 45 32.52 11.62 -11.55
CA SER A 45 32.32 10.26 -11.08
C SER A 45 32.46 10.17 -9.56
N VAL A 46 33.45 10.86 -8.97
CA VAL A 46 33.62 10.91 -7.51
C VAL A 46 32.43 11.61 -6.84
N ILE A 47 31.95 12.73 -7.40
CA ILE A 47 30.79 13.45 -6.85
C ILE A 47 29.52 12.58 -6.87
N ILE A 48 29.27 11.87 -7.98
CA ILE A 48 28.14 10.93 -8.10
C ILE A 48 28.24 9.78 -7.09
N LEU A 49 29.44 9.23 -6.90
CA LEU A 49 29.68 8.15 -5.96
C LEU A 49 29.46 8.61 -4.51
N VAL A 50 29.86 9.85 -4.18
CA VAL A 50 29.59 10.46 -2.88
C VAL A 50 28.08 10.69 -2.66
N ILE A 51 27.34 11.14 -3.68
CA ILE A 51 25.89 11.32 -3.58
C ILE A 51 25.18 9.97 -3.41
N LEU A 52 25.58 8.94 -4.14
CA LEU A 52 25.04 7.59 -3.98
C LEU A 52 25.37 7.00 -2.61
N ALA A 53 26.59 7.21 -2.11
CA ALA A 53 26.98 6.79 -0.77
C ALA A 53 26.17 7.53 0.30
N ALA A 54 26.01 8.86 0.19
CA ALA A 54 25.21 9.65 1.11
C ALA A 54 23.72 9.26 1.07
N GLY A 55 23.16 9.04 -0.12
CA GLY A 55 21.80 8.54 -0.30
C GLY A 55 21.61 7.12 0.26
N GLY A 56 22.60 6.25 0.08
CA GLY A 56 22.62 4.91 0.65
C GLY A 56 22.70 4.89 2.18
N ILE A 57 23.51 5.78 2.77
CA ILE A 57 23.61 5.97 4.22
C ILE A 57 22.29 6.52 4.77
N TYR A 58 21.72 7.54 4.13
CA TYR A 58 20.45 8.14 4.54
C TYR A 58 19.29 7.14 4.44
N GLY A 59 19.19 6.42 3.32
CA GLY A 59 18.19 5.39 3.11
C GLY A 59 18.33 4.22 4.10
N SER A 60 19.56 3.78 4.37
CA SER A 60 19.82 2.72 5.35
C SER A 60 19.46 3.16 6.77
N TYR A 61 19.75 4.39 7.16
CA TYR A 61 19.35 4.95 8.46
C TYR A 61 17.82 4.99 8.61
N TYR A 62 17.11 5.50 7.59
CA TYR A 62 15.65 5.52 7.57
C TYR A 62 15.07 4.10 7.67
N PHE A 63 15.58 3.17 6.88
CA PHE A 63 15.11 1.78 6.88
C PHE A 63 15.40 1.08 8.21
N TYR A 64 16.57 1.32 8.82
CA TYR A 64 16.94 0.76 10.11
C TYR A 64 16.00 1.22 11.22
N THR A 65 15.61 2.50 11.27
CA THR A 65 14.65 3.00 12.28
C THR A 65 13.26 2.36 12.16
N LYS A 66 12.79 2.08 10.94
CA LYS A 66 11.51 1.38 10.71
C LYS A 66 11.62 -0.10 11.07
N TYR A 67 12.73 -0.74 10.72
CA TYR A 67 12.96 -2.15 11.02
C TYR A 67 13.12 -2.40 12.52
N THR A 68 13.83 -1.54 13.25
CA THR A 68 13.96 -1.64 14.70
C THR A 68 12.65 -1.30 15.41
N ALA A 69 11.83 -0.38 14.91
CA ALA A 69 10.49 -0.13 15.48
C ALA A 69 9.55 -1.34 15.35
N ILE A 70 9.58 -2.05 14.22
CA ILE A 70 8.79 -3.28 13.99
C ILE A 70 9.34 -4.44 14.84
N LYS A 71 10.66 -4.57 14.98
CA LYS A 71 11.28 -5.58 15.85
C LYS A 71 11.15 -5.29 17.34
N ALA A 72 11.10 -4.02 17.74
CA ALA A 72 11.02 -3.62 19.14
C ALA A 72 9.66 -3.99 19.74
N ASN A 73 8.58 -4.00 18.96
CA ASN A 73 7.25 -4.37 19.43
C ASN A 73 6.39 -5.05 18.34
N PRO A 74 6.67 -6.31 17.95
CA PRO A 74 5.80 -7.05 17.03
C PRO A 74 4.34 -7.13 17.52
N ASN A 75 4.13 -7.09 18.84
CA ASN A 75 2.81 -7.04 19.46
C ASN A 75 2.03 -5.75 19.16
N LEU A 76 2.71 -4.62 18.87
CA LEU A 76 2.03 -3.35 18.60
C LEU A 76 1.36 -3.37 17.22
N GLU A 77 2.02 -3.93 16.21
CA GLU A 77 1.46 -4.02 14.86
C GLU A 77 0.32 -5.05 14.81
N ALA A 78 0.46 -6.19 15.50
CA ALA A 78 -0.62 -7.16 15.65
C ALA A 78 -1.86 -6.58 16.36
N GLN A 79 -1.65 -5.74 17.38
CA GLN A 79 -2.74 -5.03 18.06
C GLN A 79 -3.46 -4.04 17.12
N LYS A 80 -2.71 -3.23 16.37
CA LYS A 80 -3.29 -2.30 15.39
C LYS A 80 -4.05 -3.01 14.29
N GLU A 81 -3.55 -4.14 13.79
CA GLU A 81 -4.27 -4.94 12.80
C GLU A 81 -5.58 -5.47 13.39
N SER A 82 -5.54 -6.02 14.60
CA SER A 82 -6.71 -6.53 15.31
C SER A 82 -7.76 -5.43 15.51
N GLU A 83 -7.36 -4.25 15.96
CA GLU A 83 -8.25 -3.09 16.11
C GLU A 83 -8.88 -2.67 14.77
N ARG A 84 -8.10 -2.60 13.69
CA ARG A 84 -8.61 -2.27 12.36
C ARG A 84 -9.63 -3.28 11.87
N LEU A 85 -9.38 -4.56 12.12
CA LEU A 85 -10.27 -5.65 11.75
C LEU A 85 -11.59 -5.60 12.54
N VAL A 86 -11.52 -5.38 13.85
CA VAL A 86 -12.71 -5.19 14.71
C VAL A 86 -13.51 -3.96 14.27
N LEU A 87 -12.84 -2.84 13.96
CA LEU A 87 -13.51 -1.63 13.46
C LEU A 87 -14.18 -1.86 12.09
N ALA A 88 -13.53 -2.59 11.19
CA ALA A 88 -14.12 -2.94 9.89
C ALA A 88 -15.37 -3.79 10.08
N LEU A 89 -15.29 -4.81 10.94
CA LEU A 89 -16.41 -5.69 11.26
C LEU A 89 -17.56 -4.93 11.94
N GLY A 90 -17.24 -4.01 12.85
CA GLY A 90 -18.21 -3.16 13.55
C GLY A 90 -18.96 -2.16 12.65
N ARG A 91 -18.49 -1.94 11.41
CA ARG A 91 -19.24 -1.19 10.39
C ARG A 91 -20.25 -2.05 9.64
N LEU A 92 -20.09 -3.37 9.68
CA LEU A 92 -20.96 -4.32 8.97
C LEU A 92 -22.08 -4.84 9.88
N MET A 93 -21.82 -4.95 11.18
CA MET A 93 -22.82 -5.36 12.17
C MET A 93 -22.50 -4.78 13.55
N GLU A 94 -23.51 -4.76 14.42
CA GLU A 94 -23.31 -4.47 15.83
C GLU A 94 -22.54 -5.61 16.52
N LEU A 95 -21.47 -5.26 17.23
CA LEU A 95 -20.59 -6.22 17.90
C LEU A 95 -20.86 -6.25 19.40
N PRO A 96 -20.65 -7.41 20.07
CA PRO A 96 -20.72 -7.47 21.52
C PRO A 96 -19.79 -6.46 22.20
N SER A 97 -20.33 -5.71 23.14
CA SER A 97 -19.58 -4.72 23.94
C SER A 97 -19.08 -5.31 25.25
N GLY A 98 -17.96 -4.79 25.77
CA GLY A 98 -17.41 -5.20 27.08
C GLY A 98 -16.48 -6.43 27.03
N GLU A 99 -16.06 -6.82 25.83
CA GLU A 99 -15.00 -7.81 25.62
C GLU A 99 -14.24 -7.58 24.31
N THR A 100 -13.06 -8.18 24.21
CA THR A 100 -12.25 -8.21 22.99
C THR A 100 -12.34 -9.59 22.36
N PRO A 101 -12.64 -9.71 21.06
CA PRO A 101 -12.69 -11.00 20.40
C PRO A 101 -11.31 -11.65 20.32
N SER A 102 -11.28 -12.98 20.35
CA SER A 102 -10.13 -13.75 19.89
C SER A 102 -10.18 -13.83 18.37
N ILE A 103 -9.07 -13.48 17.70
CA ILE A 103 -9.00 -13.47 16.24
C ILE A 103 -8.07 -14.59 15.78
N ALA A 104 -8.57 -15.47 14.92
CA ALA A 104 -7.78 -16.52 14.27
C ALA A 104 -7.89 -16.38 12.74
N ALA A 105 -6.83 -16.72 12.00
CA ALA A 105 -6.86 -16.77 10.54
C ALA A 105 -7.11 -18.20 10.08
N ILE A 106 -7.97 -18.37 9.08
CA ILE A 106 -8.15 -19.66 8.41
C ILE A 106 -6.98 -19.88 7.46
N LEU A 107 -6.09 -20.80 7.79
CA LEU A 107 -4.92 -21.12 6.96
C LEU A 107 -5.25 -22.16 5.90
N ASP A 108 -6.04 -23.15 6.27
CA ASP A 108 -6.44 -24.26 5.41
C ASP A 108 -7.92 -24.60 5.61
N LYS A 109 -8.74 -24.19 4.63
CA LYS A 109 -10.18 -24.48 4.62
C LYS A 109 -10.49 -25.98 4.47
N GLU A 110 -9.61 -26.76 3.87
CA GLU A 110 -9.88 -28.18 3.59
C GLU A 110 -9.92 -29.01 4.88
N LYS A 111 -9.21 -28.57 5.93
CA LYS A 111 -9.26 -29.17 7.27
C LYS A 111 -10.56 -28.86 8.02
N LEU A 112 -11.27 -27.82 7.61
CA LEU A 112 -12.47 -27.32 8.31
C LEU A 112 -13.77 -27.60 7.55
N LYS A 113 -13.69 -28.21 6.37
CA LYS A 113 -14.85 -28.46 5.50
C LYS A 113 -15.91 -29.38 6.11
N ASP A 114 -15.52 -30.22 7.07
CA ASP A 114 -16.44 -31.14 7.74
C ASP A 114 -17.35 -30.40 8.73
N GLN A 115 -17.00 -29.17 9.10
CA GLN A 115 -17.80 -28.30 9.94
C GLN A 115 -18.73 -27.42 9.09
N PRO A 116 -20.07 -27.48 9.29
CA PRO A 116 -21.03 -26.67 8.55
C PRO A 116 -20.75 -25.16 8.60
N PHE A 117 -20.19 -24.67 9.71
CA PHE A 117 -19.86 -23.26 9.89
C PHE A 117 -18.80 -22.76 8.91
N PHE A 118 -17.83 -23.60 8.53
CA PHE A 118 -16.72 -23.25 7.65
C PHE A 118 -16.91 -23.66 6.18
N GLN A 119 -18.08 -24.17 5.79
CA GLN A 119 -18.36 -24.59 4.40
C GLN A 119 -18.12 -23.50 3.36
N ALA A 120 -18.38 -22.23 3.72
CA ALA A 120 -18.16 -21.08 2.85
C ALA A 120 -16.81 -20.38 3.11
N ALA A 121 -15.96 -20.93 3.98
CA ALA A 121 -14.70 -20.33 4.36
C ALA A 121 -13.66 -20.41 3.23
N GLU A 122 -12.84 -19.38 3.15
CA GLU A 122 -11.67 -19.31 2.28
C GLU A 122 -10.40 -19.07 3.10
N ASN A 123 -9.26 -19.48 2.56
CA ASN A 123 -7.98 -19.22 3.20
C ASN A 123 -7.75 -17.71 3.28
N GLY A 124 -7.37 -17.25 4.47
CA GLY A 124 -7.23 -15.83 4.79
C GLY A 124 -8.48 -15.20 5.42
N ASP A 125 -9.61 -15.90 5.50
CA ASP A 125 -10.73 -15.47 6.34
C ASP A 125 -10.30 -15.37 7.81
N ARG A 126 -10.97 -14.48 8.55
CA ARG A 126 -10.69 -14.19 9.97
C ARG A 126 -11.88 -14.63 10.81
N LEU A 127 -11.63 -15.52 11.76
CA LEU A 127 -12.59 -15.97 12.76
C LEU A 127 -12.48 -15.08 13.99
N PHE A 128 -13.58 -14.45 14.38
CA PHE A 128 -13.72 -13.67 15.60
C PHE A 128 -14.56 -14.45 16.59
N THR A 129 -13.99 -14.77 17.74
CA THR A 129 -14.67 -15.51 18.79
C THR A 129 -14.88 -14.61 20.00
N TYR A 130 -16.13 -14.41 20.37
CA TYR A 130 -16.59 -13.67 21.54
C TYR A 130 -17.01 -14.66 22.62
N ASN A 131 -16.15 -14.84 23.62
CA ASN A 131 -16.33 -15.89 24.63
C ASN A 131 -17.40 -15.55 25.68
N LYS A 132 -17.62 -14.27 26.00
CA LYS A 132 -18.68 -13.88 26.95
C LYS A 132 -20.04 -13.83 26.27
N ALA A 133 -20.12 -13.27 25.06
CA ALA A 133 -21.36 -13.23 24.28
C ALA A 133 -21.71 -14.57 23.62
N MET A 134 -20.77 -15.52 23.61
CA MET A 134 -20.92 -16.84 23.03
C MET A 134 -21.23 -16.80 21.53
N ILE A 135 -20.48 -16.00 20.77
CA ILE A 135 -20.68 -15.80 19.32
C ILE A 135 -19.35 -16.01 18.58
N ALA A 136 -19.40 -16.70 17.44
CA ALA A 136 -18.32 -16.80 16.48
C ALA A 136 -18.74 -16.19 15.14
N ILE A 137 -17.87 -15.35 14.57
CA ILE A 137 -18.11 -14.61 13.33
C ILE A 137 -16.96 -14.90 12.37
N LEU A 138 -17.28 -15.41 11.18
CA LEU A 138 -16.34 -15.59 10.10
C LEU A 138 -16.42 -14.38 9.17
N TYR A 139 -15.33 -13.64 9.04
CA TYR A 139 -15.23 -12.42 8.25
C TYR A 139 -14.14 -12.55 7.19
N ARG A 140 -14.43 -12.07 5.98
CA ARG A 140 -13.52 -12.04 4.85
C ARG A 140 -12.98 -10.63 4.64
N PRO A 141 -11.71 -10.34 5.01
CA PRO A 141 -11.14 -9.01 4.84
C PRO A 141 -10.99 -8.59 3.37
N SER A 142 -10.76 -9.54 2.45
CA SER A 142 -10.53 -9.26 1.03
C SER A 142 -11.75 -8.65 0.33
N THR A 143 -12.95 -9.07 0.73
CA THR A 143 -14.21 -8.55 0.18
C THR A 143 -14.98 -7.67 1.16
N ASN A 144 -14.46 -7.49 2.37
CA ASN A 144 -15.11 -6.78 3.48
C ASN A 144 -16.54 -7.30 3.74
N LYS A 145 -16.69 -8.62 3.93
CA LYS A 145 -17.98 -9.28 4.12
C LYS A 145 -17.96 -10.23 5.30
N ILE A 146 -19.09 -10.35 5.98
CA ILE A 146 -19.33 -11.43 6.93
C ILE A 146 -19.74 -12.66 6.12
N VAL A 147 -18.98 -13.74 6.29
CA VAL A 147 -19.19 -15.02 5.61
C VAL A 147 -20.21 -15.85 6.37
N ASN A 148 -20.06 -15.95 7.69
CA ASN A 148 -20.96 -16.72 8.54
C ASN A 148 -20.96 -16.22 10.00
N ILE A 149 -22.04 -16.50 10.73
CA ILE A 149 -22.19 -16.17 12.15
C ILE A 149 -22.85 -17.37 12.85
N THR A 150 -22.33 -17.77 14.01
CA THR A 150 -22.95 -18.80 14.85
C THR A 150 -22.83 -18.46 16.32
N GLN A 151 -23.70 -19.04 17.14
CA GLN A 151 -23.51 -19.11 18.58
C GLN A 151 -22.53 -20.24 18.92
N ILE A 152 -21.71 -20.05 19.95
CA ILE A 152 -20.83 -21.11 20.48
C ILE A 152 -21.51 -21.70 21.73
N SER A 153 -21.43 -23.01 21.88
CA SER A 153 -21.83 -23.68 23.12
C SER A 153 -20.60 -23.91 24.00
N VAL A 154 -20.76 -24.01 25.32
CA VAL A 154 -19.65 -24.17 26.30
C VAL A 154 -18.79 -25.42 26.04
N ASN A 155 -19.29 -26.39 25.26
CA ASN A 155 -18.56 -27.60 24.87
C ASN A 155 -17.84 -27.51 23.50
N GLN A 156 -17.94 -26.38 22.81
CA GLN A 156 -17.40 -26.12 21.47
C GLN A 156 -16.36 -24.97 21.33
N PRO A 157 -15.97 -24.17 22.35
CA PRO A 157 -15.03 -23.06 22.11
C PRO A 157 -13.60 -23.52 21.85
N GLN A 158 -13.26 -24.76 22.24
CA GLN A 158 -11.91 -25.32 22.13
C GLN A 158 -11.65 -25.86 20.72
N ASP A 159 -12.59 -26.58 20.12
CA ASP A 159 -12.41 -27.19 18.80
C ASP A 159 -12.25 -26.16 17.67
N LEU A 160 -13.10 -25.12 17.63
CA LEU A 160 -13.10 -24.12 16.54
C LEU A 160 -11.81 -23.28 16.47
N ALA A 161 -11.12 -23.10 17.61
CA ALA A 161 -9.92 -22.28 17.72
C ALA A 161 -8.62 -23.09 17.76
N GLU A 162 -8.66 -24.36 18.15
CA GLU A 162 -7.51 -25.29 18.08
C GLU A 162 -7.32 -25.83 16.67
N GLU A 163 -8.41 -26.13 15.95
CA GLU A 163 -8.36 -26.66 14.57
C GLU A 163 -7.84 -25.60 13.57
N ALA A 164 -8.09 -24.31 13.82
CA ALA A 164 -7.52 -23.22 13.03
C ALA A 164 -6.01 -22.96 13.32
N LYS A 165 -5.44 -23.56 14.37
CA LYS A 165 -4.04 -23.35 14.81
C LYS A 165 -3.10 -24.51 14.51
N GLU A 166 -3.58 -25.64 14.04
CA GLU A 166 -2.81 -26.89 13.90
C GLU A 166 -1.92 -26.94 12.63
N GLU A 167 -1.13 -25.89 12.38
CA GLU A 167 -0.04 -25.91 11.40
C GLU A 167 1.17 -25.06 11.80
N ASN A 168 1.54 -25.05 13.09
CA ASN A 168 2.89 -24.66 13.48
C ASN A 168 3.43 -25.46 14.68
N LYS A 169 3.22 -26.78 14.67
CA LYS A 169 4.09 -27.70 15.39
C LYS A 169 4.82 -28.56 14.36
N THR A 170 6.09 -28.23 14.16
CA THR A 170 7.11 -29.07 13.54
C THR A 170 6.90 -30.54 13.94
N PRO A 171 6.96 -31.51 13.00
CA PRO A 171 6.95 -32.92 13.36
C PRO A 171 8.16 -33.20 14.24
N ASN A 172 7.91 -33.54 15.51
CA ASN A 172 8.96 -34.09 16.34
C ASN A 172 9.38 -35.42 15.72
N SER A 173 10.67 -35.51 15.39
CA SER A 173 11.31 -36.67 14.77
C SER A 173 10.94 -37.96 15.52
N PRO A 174 10.44 -39.01 14.84
CA PRO A 174 10.36 -40.33 15.43
C PRO A 174 11.74 -41.00 15.42
N GLN A 175 12.15 -41.43 16.62
CA GLN A 175 13.28 -42.32 16.98
C GLN A 175 14.69 -41.73 17.00
#